data_AF-A0A0A2B5E1-F1
#
_entry.id   AF-A0A0A2B5E1-F1
#
_cell.length_a   1.000
_cell.length_b   1.000
_cell.length_c   1.000
_cell.angle_alpha   90.00
_cell.angle_beta   90.00
_cell.angle_gamma   90.00
#
_symmetry.space_group_name_H-M   'P 1'
#
loop_
_entity.id
_entity.type
_entity.pdbx_description
1 polymer ?
#
loop_
_entity_poly.entity_id
_entity_poly.type
_entity_poly.pdbx_seq_one_letter_code
_entity_poly.pdbx_strand_id
1 'polypeptide(L)'
;MQEKPSSSEKIFNLDNQANKLGMGGKLSPDNDESSYKKRMQQRKDIQAERLQIRKTKKGLLIVFTGNGKGKTTASLGMALRTIGHGYKVAIIQFIKGGWTTGEEKALKNFPSNLSWHSLGEGFTWETQDRIRDEKLVQEAWQLAKKYIQNESYKLIILDEINIATKLGYLAPGEIITFLKSLKNRKNHIVLTGRGASDSIINYADLVTEMRLIKHPFKEQGIKAQKCVEF
;
A
#
# COMPACT_ATOMS: atom_id res chain seq x y z
N MET A 1 0.72 -5.36 -45.56
CA MET A 1 -0.27 -4.97 -44.53
C MET A 1 0.50 -4.64 -43.27
N GLN A 2 0.42 -3.42 -42.75
CA GLN A 2 1.02 -3.11 -41.44
C GLN A 2 0.15 -3.75 -40.35
N GLU A 3 0.74 -4.65 -39.55
CA GLU A 3 0.06 -5.25 -38.40
C GLU A 3 -0.34 -4.15 -37.41
N LYS A 4 -1.59 -4.20 -36.94
CA LYS A 4 -2.05 -3.27 -35.91
C LYS A 4 -1.28 -3.57 -34.61
N PRO A 5 -0.77 -2.55 -33.90
CA PRO A 5 -0.02 -2.76 -32.67
C PRO A 5 -0.86 -3.48 -31.62
N SER A 6 -0.21 -4.35 -30.85
CA SER A 6 -0.81 -5.06 -29.73
C SER A 6 -1.30 -4.09 -28.64
N SER A 7 -2.19 -4.55 -27.76
CA SER A 7 -2.75 -3.72 -26.68
C SER A 7 -1.67 -3.22 -25.71
N SER A 8 -0.64 -4.02 -25.44
CA SER A 8 0.52 -3.66 -24.62
C SER A 8 1.41 -2.60 -25.30
N GLU A 9 1.70 -2.74 -26.59
CA GLU A 9 2.47 -1.74 -27.35
C GLU A 9 1.74 -0.40 -27.44
N LYS A 10 0.41 -0.43 -27.64
CA LYS A 10 -0.42 0.77 -27.65
C LYS A 10 -0.39 1.49 -26.29
N ILE A 11 -0.48 0.74 -25.18
CA ILE A 11 -0.37 1.26 -23.81
C ILE A 11 0.99 1.94 -23.60
N PHE A 12 2.08 1.26 -23.96
CA PHE A 12 3.45 1.76 -23.78
C PHE A 12 3.70 3.04 -24.59
N ASN A 13 3.22 3.10 -25.84
CA ASN A 13 3.35 4.27 -26.70
C ASN A 13 2.65 5.50 -26.09
N LEU A 14 1.40 5.34 -25.62
CA LEU A 14 0.65 6.44 -24.99
C LEU A 14 1.32 6.97 -23.71
N ASP A 15 1.96 6.11 -22.92
CA ASP A 15 2.70 6.52 -21.72
C ASP A 15 3.93 7.36 -22.07
N ASN A 16 4.68 6.95 -23.10
CA ASN A 16 5.82 7.72 -23.59
C ASN A 16 5.40 9.07 -24.17
N GLN A 17 4.29 9.12 -24.93
CA GLN A 17 3.76 10.37 -25.45
C GLN A 17 3.33 11.31 -24.31
N ALA A 18 2.60 10.82 -23.31
CA ALA A 18 2.20 11.62 -22.16
C ALA A 18 3.40 12.14 -21.35
N ASN A 19 4.47 11.35 -21.20
CA ASN A 19 5.69 11.77 -20.51
C ASN A 19 6.44 12.86 -21.27
N LYS A 20 6.59 12.73 -22.59
CA LYS A 20 7.23 13.74 -23.45
C LYS A 20 6.50 15.08 -23.40
N LEU A 21 5.18 15.06 -23.26
CA LEU A 21 4.39 16.28 -23.16
C LEU A 21 4.59 17.00 -21.81
N GLY A 22 5.15 16.39 -20.77
CA GLY A 22 5.43 17.06 -19.49
C GLY A 22 4.19 17.49 -18.69
N MET A 23 4.39 17.95 -17.45
CA MET A 23 3.30 18.21 -16.48
C MET A 23 2.56 19.55 -16.66
N GLY A 24 3.01 20.41 -17.58
CA GLY A 24 2.45 21.74 -17.80
C GLY A 24 3.00 22.80 -16.82
N GLY A 25 2.34 23.96 -16.74
CA GLY A 25 2.77 25.10 -15.91
C GLY A 25 4.00 25.82 -16.48
N LYS A 26 4.67 26.63 -15.64
CA LYS A 26 5.86 27.42 -16.05
C LYS A 26 7.11 26.58 -16.40
N LEU A 27 7.08 25.28 -16.15
CA LEU A 27 8.14 24.34 -16.52
C LEU A 27 7.96 23.79 -17.95
N SER A 28 7.01 24.35 -18.68
CA SER A 28 6.71 23.97 -20.05
C SER A 28 7.77 24.53 -21.01
N PRO A 29 8.13 23.78 -22.07
CA PRO A 29 9.06 24.28 -23.10
C PRO A 29 8.43 25.33 -24.03
N ASP A 30 7.14 25.61 -23.87
CA ASP A 30 6.40 26.55 -24.70
C ASP A 30 6.74 27.99 -24.31
N ASN A 31 7.00 28.82 -25.32
CA ASN A 31 7.35 30.23 -25.13
C ASN A 31 6.12 31.16 -25.11
N ASP A 32 4.93 30.62 -25.39
CA ASP A 32 3.68 31.39 -25.46
C ASP A 32 2.44 30.57 -25.05
N GLU A 33 1.36 31.26 -24.71
CA GLU A 33 0.11 30.65 -24.23
C GLU A 33 -0.59 29.77 -25.28
N SER A 34 -0.43 30.07 -26.57
CA SER A 34 -1.09 29.32 -27.64
C SER A 34 -0.45 27.94 -27.83
N SER A 35 0.89 27.87 -27.82
CA SER A 35 1.65 26.62 -27.88
C SER A 35 1.43 25.78 -26.61
N TYR A 36 1.40 26.42 -25.44
CA TYR A 36 1.01 25.78 -24.18
C TYR A 36 -0.36 25.11 -24.24
N LYS A 37 -1.39 25.86 -24.67
CA LYS A 37 -2.77 25.36 -24.79
C LYS A 37 -2.86 24.17 -25.74
N LYS A 38 -2.17 24.22 -26.89
CA LYS A 38 -2.12 23.12 -27.85
C LYS A 38 -1.51 21.86 -27.26
N ARG A 39 -0.38 21.98 -26.56
CA ARG A 39 0.29 20.84 -25.90
C ARG A 39 -0.57 20.24 -24.78
N MET A 40 -1.24 21.08 -23.98
CA MET A 40 -2.16 20.61 -22.93
C MET A 40 -3.40 19.91 -23.49
N GLN A 41 -3.92 20.38 -24.62
CA GLN A 41 -5.00 19.70 -25.32
C GLN A 41 -4.56 18.32 -25.80
N GLN A 42 -3.38 18.20 -26.42
CA GLN A 42 -2.83 16.89 -26.80
C GLN A 42 -2.66 15.95 -25.60
N ARG A 43 -2.17 16.47 -24.46
CA ARG A 43 -2.05 15.70 -23.22
C ARG A 43 -3.41 15.20 -22.73
N LYS A 44 -4.45 16.03 -22.81
CA LYS A 44 -5.83 15.67 -22.46
C LYS A 44 -6.36 14.56 -23.37
N ASP A 45 -6.13 14.64 -24.67
CA ASP A 45 -6.60 13.65 -25.66
C ASP A 45 -5.91 12.29 -25.44
N ILE A 46 -4.58 12.29 -25.26
CA ILE A 46 -3.82 11.08 -24.90
C ILE A 46 -4.33 10.49 -23.58
N GLN A 47 -4.62 11.33 -22.58
CA GLN A 47 -5.17 10.85 -21.32
C GLN A 47 -6.55 10.20 -21.49
N ALA A 48 -7.41 10.73 -22.37
CA ALA A 48 -8.70 10.12 -22.68
C ALA A 48 -8.53 8.74 -23.34
N GLU A 49 -7.59 8.61 -24.29
CA GLU A 49 -7.26 7.32 -24.91
C GLU A 49 -6.71 6.31 -23.89
N ARG A 50 -5.82 6.76 -22.99
CA ARG A 50 -5.26 5.93 -21.91
C ARG A 50 -6.36 5.34 -21.03
N LEU A 51 -7.41 6.11 -20.73
CA LEU A 51 -8.56 5.67 -19.94
C LEU A 51 -9.45 4.68 -20.69
N GLN A 52 -9.60 4.84 -22.01
CA GLN A 52 -10.40 3.91 -22.82
C GLN A 52 -9.79 2.50 -22.92
N ILE A 53 -8.47 2.40 -22.83
CA ILE A 53 -7.75 1.13 -22.95
C ILE A 53 -7.61 0.45 -21.57
N ARG A 54 -7.48 1.22 -20.48
CA ARG A 54 -7.29 0.70 -19.11
C ARG A 54 -8.62 0.56 -18.35
N LYS A 55 -9.38 -0.48 -18.67
CA LYS A 55 -10.74 -0.69 -18.12
C LYS A 55 -10.83 -1.68 -16.95
N THR A 56 -9.81 -2.51 -16.76
CA THR A 56 -9.85 -3.59 -15.77
C THR A 56 -9.90 -3.05 -14.34
N LYS A 57 -10.90 -3.51 -13.57
CA LYS A 57 -11.01 -3.25 -12.13
C LYS A 57 -10.90 -4.58 -11.38
N LYS A 58 -10.01 -4.64 -10.40
CA LYS A 58 -9.84 -5.79 -9.50
C LYS A 58 -9.40 -5.34 -8.11
N GLY A 59 -9.46 -6.28 -7.15
CA GLY A 59 -8.74 -6.12 -5.89
C GLY A 59 -7.23 -6.06 -6.12
N LEU A 60 -6.56 -5.13 -5.43
CA LEU A 60 -5.11 -4.92 -5.57
C LEU A 60 -4.37 -5.48 -4.36
N LEU A 61 -3.16 -5.99 -4.57
CA LEU A 61 -2.17 -6.20 -3.52
C LEU A 61 -1.17 -5.04 -3.54
N ILE A 62 -1.11 -4.31 -2.43
CA ILE A 62 -0.33 -3.08 -2.29
C ILE A 62 0.72 -3.30 -1.20
N VAL A 63 1.95 -2.89 -1.44
CA VAL A 63 3.06 -3.04 -0.50
C VAL A 63 3.70 -1.70 -0.20
N PHE A 64 3.73 -1.32 1.08
CA PHE A 64 4.47 -0.18 1.59
C PHE A 64 5.67 -0.67 2.40
N THR A 65 6.86 -0.58 1.81
CA THR A 65 8.12 -1.07 2.37
C THR A 65 9.15 0.06 2.46
N GLY A 66 10.40 -0.28 2.77
CA GLY A 66 11.51 0.66 2.84
C GLY A 66 11.78 1.21 4.24
N ASN A 67 12.94 1.86 4.36
CA ASN A 67 13.48 2.27 5.65
C ASN A 67 12.97 3.62 6.18
N GLY A 68 12.30 4.38 5.32
CA GLY A 68 11.71 5.67 5.63
C GLY A 68 10.43 5.55 6.46
N LYS A 69 10.09 6.66 7.13
CA LYS A 69 8.80 6.84 7.80
C LYS A 69 7.68 6.95 6.76
N GLY A 70 6.51 6.41 7.10
CA GLY A 70 5.27 6.67 6.38
C GLY A 70 4.42 5.45 6.02
N LYS A 71 4.95 4.22 6.19
CA LYS A 71 4.34 2.99 5.64
C LYS A 71 2.95 2.75 6.22
N THR A 72 2.88 2.70 7.54
CA THR A 72 1.64 2.57 8.31
C THR A 72 0.74 3.80 8.12
N THR A 73 1.27 5.01 8.16
CA THR A 73 0.42 6.21 7.97
C THR A 73 -0.19 6.28 6.56
N ALA A 74 0.51 5.80 5.53
CA ALA A 74 -0.03 5.71 4.18
C ALA A 74 -1.14 4.65 4.07
N SER A 75 -0.98 3.48 4.71
CA SER A 75 -2.05 2.48 4.76
C SER A 75 -3.27 3.00 5.54
N LEU A 76 -3.06 3.72 6.64
CA LEU A 76 -4.14 4.36 7.41
C LEU A 76 -4.83 5.50 6.65
N GLY A 77 -4.11 6.25 5.82
CA GLY A 77 -4.70 7.20 4.88
C GLY A 77 -5.64 6.52 3.87
N MET A 78 -5.29 5.31 3.41
CA MET A 78 -6.21 4.50 2.60
C MET A 78 -7.42 4.03 3.41
N ALA A 79 -7.25 3.62 4.67
CA ALA A 79 -8.36 3.25 5.54
C ALA A 79 -9.37 4.40 5.68
N LEU A 80 -8.88 5.61 5.98
CA LEU A 80 -9.73 6.80 6.08
C LEU A 80 -10.47 7.07 4.77
N ARG A 81 -9.79 6.98 3.62
CA ARG A 81 -10.44 7.12 2.31
C ARG A 81 -11.52 6.06 2.07
N THR A 82 -11.26 4.81 2.43
CA THR A 82 -12.23 3.71 2.27
C THR A 82 -13.45 3.92 3.16
N ILE A 83 -13.25 4.31 4.42
CA ILE A 83 -14.34 4.62 5.37
C ILE A 83 -15.14 5.82 4.90
N GLY A 84 -14.49 6.88 4.40
CA GLY A 84 -15.16 8.07 3.85
C GLY A 84 -16.06 7.77 2.64
N HIS A 85 -15.82 6.65 1.94
CA HIS A 85 -16.70 6.15 0.88
C HIS A 85 -17.74 5.13 1.38
N GLY A 86 -17.91 4.98 2.70
CA GLY A 86 -18.93 4.11 3.30
C GLY A 86 -18.59 2.62 3.33
N TYR A 87 -17.35 2.24 3.00
CA TYR A 87 -16.94 0.83 3.00
C TYR A 87 -16.28 0.40 4.31
N LYS A 88 -16.26 -0.92 4.56
CA LYS A 88 -15.61 -1.51 5.72
C LYS A 88 -14.12 -1.74 5.52
N VAL A 89 -13.36 -1.57 6.59
CA VAL A 89 -11.91 -1.78 6.67
C VAL A 89 -11.57 -2.74 7.81
N ALA A 90 -10.66 -3.67 7.57
CA ALA A 90 -10.02 -4.47 8.60
C ALA A 90 -8.54 -4.10 8.72
N ILE A 91 -8.06 -3.90 9.93
CA ILE A 91 -6.66 -3.59 10.24
C ILE A 91 -6.17 -4.64 11.23
N ILE A 92 -5.16 -5.39 10.82
CA ILE A 92 -4.50 -6.42 11.62
C ILE A 92 -3.05 -6.00 11.76
N GLN A 93 -2.61 -5.69 12.97
CA GLN A 93 -1.22 -5.32 13.27
C GLN A 93 -0.47 -6.54 13.75
N PHE A 94 0.66 -6.84 13.11
CA PHE A 94 1.60 -7.88 13.51
C PHE A 94 2.70 -7.27 14.39
N ILE A 95 3.20 -8.02 15.38
CA ILE A 95 4.42 -7.67 16.17
C ILE A 95 4.27 -6.36 16.97
N LYS A 96 3.08 -5.76 17.05
CA LYS A 96 2.89 -4.48 17.73
C LYS A 96 2.64 -4.68 19.22
N GLY A 97 3.39 -3.97 20.06
CA GLY A 97 3.24 -4.00 21.52
C GLY A 97 2.05 -3.18 22.00
N GLY A 98 1.65 -3.37 23.26
CA GLY A 98 0.40 -2.90 23.89
C GLY A 98 0.15 -1.39 23.97
N TRP A 99 0.75 -0.58 23.10
CA TRP A 99 0.60 0.86 23.03
C TRP A 99 -0.50 1.24 22.04
N THR A 100 -1.57 1.87 22.54
CA THR A 100 -2.63 2.44 21.70
C THR A 100 -2.13 3.70 20.99
N THR A 101 -2.08 3.69 19.66
CA THR A 101 -1.62 4.85 18.88
C THR A 101 -2.71 5.91 18.69
N GLY A 102 -2.31 7.14 18.34
CA GLY A 102 -3.25 8.22 18.05
C GLY A 102 -4.26 7.85 16.95
N GLU A 103 -3.84 7.11 15.93
CA GLU A 103 -4.71 6.70 14.82
C GLU A 103 -5.73 5.64 15.23
N GLU A 104 -5.36 4.71 16.12
CA GLU A 104 -6.31 3.75 16.69
C GLU A 104 -7.43 4.49 17.45
N LYS A 105 -7.05 5.47 18.29
CA LYS A 105 -8.01 6.31 19.03
C LYS A 105 -8.93 7.09 18.10
N ALA A 106 -8.38 7.68 17.04
CA ALA A 106 -9.15 8.46 16.08
C ALA A 106 -10.12 7.58 15.28
N LEU A 107 -9.65 6.43 14.78
CA LEU A 107 -10.42 5.55 13.90
C LEU A 107 -11.50 4.76 14.65
N LYS A 108 -11.34 4.52 15.96
CA LYS A 108 -12.38 3.93 16.81
C LYS A 108 -13.68 4.74 16.86
N ASN A 109 -13.67 6.02 16.46
CA ASN A 109 -14.90 6.82 16.29
C ASN A 109 -15.74 6.40 15.07
N PHE A 110 -15.28 5.45 14.24
CA PHE A 110 -16.00 4.89 13.10
C PHE A 110 -16.29 3.38 13.27
N PRO A 111 -16.93 2.95 14.39
CA PRO A 111 -16.94 1.54 14.79
C PRO A 111 -17.71 0.63 13.84
N SER A 112 -18.74 1.12 13.13
CA SER A 112 -19.53 0.30 12.20
C SER A 112 -18.75 -0.15 10.97
N ASN A 113 -17.68 0.57 10.61
CA ASN A 113 -16.94 0.40 9.36
C ASN A 113 -15.48 -0.05 9.61
N LEU A 114 -15.09 -0.27 10.85
CA LEU A 114 -13.72 -0.61 11.21
C LEU A 114 -13.66 -1.85 12.11
N SER A 115 -12.81 -2.81 11.72
CA SER A 115 -12.37 -3.89 12.58
C SER A 115 -10.87 -3.74 12.82
N TRP A 116 -10.48 -3.40 14.05
CA TRP A 116 -9.08 -3.18 14.43
C TRP A 116 -8.60 -4.28 15.37
N HIS A 117 -7.50 -4.93 15.02
CA HIS A 117 -6.90 -6.04 15.76
C HIS A 117 -5.41 -5.77 15.94
N SER A 118 -5.01 -5.53 17.18
CA SER A 118 -3.59 -5.41 17.57
C SER A 118 -3.14 -6.76 18.11
N LEU A 119 -2.36 -7.51 17.33
CA LEU A 119 -1.92 -8.86 17.68
C LEU A 119 -0.39 -8.90 17.75
N GLY A 120 0.13 -9.33 18.89
CA GLY A 120 1.55 -9.26 19.22
C GLY A 120 1.78 -8.66 20.60
N GLU A 121 3.00 -8.82 21.11
CA GLU A 121 3.39 -8.30 22.43
C GLU A 121 4.45 -7.21 22.34
N GLY A 122 4.88 -6.84 21.13
CA GLY A 122 5.93 -5.87 20.91
C GLY A 122 7.10 -6.48 20.17
N PHE A 123 8.23 -5.83 20.30
CA PHE A 123 9.43 -6.24 19.59
C PHE A 123 10.05 -7.49 20.22
N THR A 124 10.71 -8.30 19.40
CA THR A 124 11.31 -9.58 19.83
C THR A 124 12.37 -9.45 20.93
N TRP A 125 13.01 -8.28 21.06
CA TRP A 125 13.95 -8.00 22.15
C TRP A 125 13.29 -7.68 23.49
N GLU A 126 11.98 -7.36 23.48
CA GLU A 126 11.17 -7.16 24.69
C GLU A 126 10.56 -8.49 25.16
N THR A 127 10.07 -9.32 24.24
CA THR A 127 9.43 -10.61 24.56
C THR A 127 10.45 -11.69 24.91
N GLN A 128 11.58 -11.74 24.18
CA GLN A 128 12.60 -12.79 24.27
C GLN A 128 12.05 -14.23 24.17
N ASP A 129 10.84 -14.39 23.62
CA ASP A 129 10.13 -15.67 23.49
C ASP A 129 9.72 -15.89 22.04
N ARG A 130 10.65 -16.52 21.30
CA ARG A 130 10.48 -16.80 19.87
C ARG A 130 9.26 -17.68 19.58
N ILE A 131 8.96 -18.64 20.46
CA ILE A 131 7.85 -19.60 20.25
C ILE A 131 6.51 -18.88 20.37
N ARG A 132 6.40 -17.99 21.37
CA ARG A 132 5.22 -17.16 21.57
C ARG A 132 5.02 -16.16 20.43
N ASP A 133 6.09 -15.51 19.98
CA ASP A 133 6.04 -14.57 18.85
C ASP A 133 5.55 -15.27 17.56
N GLU A 134 6.06 -16.46 17.27
CA GLU A 134 5.63 -17.27 16.13
C GLU A 134 4.14 -17.64 16.23
N LYS A 135 3.69 -18.07 17.41
CA LYS A 135 2.27 -18.40 17.65
C LYS A 135 1.36 -17.19 17.41
N LEU A 136 1.71 -16.00 17.92
CA LEU A 136 0.92 -14.78 17.75
C LEU A 136 0.85 -14.35 16.29
N VAL A 137 1.96 -14.46 15.54
CA VAL A 137 1.98 -14.21 14.10
C VAL A 137 1.04 -15.18 13.36
N GLN A 138 1.06 -16.46 13.71
CA GLN A 138 0.17 -17.45 13.12
C GLN A 138 -1.30 -17.17 13.42
N GLU A 139 -1.64 -16.79 14.65
CA GLU A 139 -3.01 -16.38 15.02
C GLU A 139 -3.47 -15.14 14.24
N ALA A 140 -2.61 -14.12 14.13
CA ALA A 140 -2.87 -12.94 13.33
C ALA A 140 -3.09 -13.27 11.85
N TRP A 141 -2.32 -14.21 11.32
CA TRP A 141 -2.49 -14.68 9.96
C TRP A 141 -3.80 -15.46 9.75
N GLN A 142 -4.20 -16.33 10.69
CA GLN A 142 -5.51 -17.00 10.61
C GLN A 142 -6.66 -15.99 10.63
N LEU A 143 -6.56 -14.95 11.45
CA LEU A 143 -7.55 -13.87 11.49
C LEU A 143 -7.58 -13.08 10.17
N ALA A 144 -6.40 -12.73 9.64
CA ALA A 144 -6.28 -12.04 8.36
C ALA A 144 -6.97 -12.82 7.23
N LYS A 145 -6.78 -14.14 7.15
CA LYS A 145 -7.45 -14.98 6.14
C LYS A 145 -8.97 -14.87 6.19
N LYS A 146 -9.57 -14.84 7.38
CA LYS A 146 -11.03 -14.65 7.56
C LYS A 146 -11.50 -13.31 6.98
N TYR A 147 -10.78 -12.22 7.24
CA TYR A 147 -11.12 -10.91 6.68
C TYR A 147 -10.90 -10.82 5.18
N ILE A 148 -9.83 -11.43 4.67
CA ILE A 148 -9.53 -11.46 3.23
C ILE A 148 -10.63 -12.22 2.44
N GLN A 149 -11.17 -13.30 3.01
CA GLN A 149 -12.26 -14.07 2.40
C GLN A 149 -13.63 -13.38 2.51
N ASN A 150 -13.78 -12.39 3.39
CA ASN A 150 -15.03 -11.68 3.57
C ASN A 150 -15.13 -10.48 2.61
N GLU A 151 -15.93 -10.61 1.56
CA GLU A 151 -16.09 -9.56 0.54
C GLU A 151 -16.75 -8.27 1.04
N SER A 152 -17.37 -8.26 2.23
CA SER A 152 -17.93 -7.04 2.83
C SER A 152 -16.86 -6.03 3.26
N TYR A 153 -15.61 -6.48 3.44
CA TYR A 153 -14.46 -5.61 3.71
C TYR A 153 -13.82 -5.19 2.40
N LYS A 154 -13.83 -3.88 2.12
CA LYS A 154 -13.24 -3.35 0.89
C LYS A 154 -11.72 -3.22 0.98
N LEU A 155 -11.19 -3.03 2.18
CA LEU A 155 -9.75 -2.87 2.43
C LEU A 155 -9.34 -3.71 3.65
N ILE A 156 -8.24 -4.44 3.51
CA ILE A 156 -7.58 -5.18 4.57
C ILE A 156 -6.15 -4.68 4.67
N ILE A 157 -5.74 -4.22 5.85
CA ILE A 157 -4.38 -3.78 6.14
C ILE A 157 -3.74 -4.81 7.05
N LEU A 158 -2.63 -5.37 6.59
CA LEU A 158 -1.77 -6.27 7.34
C LEU A 158 -0.51 -5.48 7.69
N ASP A 159 -0.60 -4.78 8.82
CA ASP A 159 0.42 -3.85 9.27
C ASP A 159 1.59 -4.62 9.88
N GLU A 160 2.82 -4.30 9.47
CA GLU A 160 4.09 -4.95 9.87
C GLU A 160 4.23 -6.45 9.54
N ILE A 161 3.36 -6.99 8.69
CA ILE A 161 3.47 -8.38 8.19
C ILE A 161 4.81 -8.62 7.46
N ASN A 162 5.38 -7.61 6.79
CA ASN A 162 6.68 -7.76 6.15
C ASN A 162 7.77 -8.07 7.18
N ILE A 163 7.71 -7.48 8.38
CA ILE A 163 8.64 -7.79 9.46
C ILE A 163 8.44 -9.24 9.92
N ALA A 164 7.19 -9.69 10.10
CA ALA A 164 6.88 -11.09 10.44
C ALA A 164 7.46 -12.07 9.43
N THR A 165 7.38 -11.75 8.14
CA THR A 165 8.00 -12.58 7.09
C THR A 165 9.53 -12.52 7.12
N LYS A 166 10.12 -11.35 7.37
CA LYS A 166 11.56 -11.17 7.43
C LYS A 166 12.19 -11.90 8.61
N LEU A 167 11.49 -11.98 9.73
CA LEU A 167 11.92 -12.70 10.93
C LEU A 167 11.70 -14.23 10.83
N GLY A 168 11.05 -14.71 9.76
CA GLY A 168 10.83 -16.13 9.52
C GLY A 168 9.61 -16.72 10.22
N TYR A 169 8.77 -15.91 10.86
CA TYR A 169 7.56 -16.39 11.55
C TYR A 169 6.39 -16.74 10.61
N LEU A 170 6.43 -16.22 9.38
CA LEU A 170 5.46 -16.49 8.32
C LEU A 170 6.17 -16.54 6.97
N ALA A 171 6.00 -17.63 6.21
CA ALA A 171 6.65 -17.76 4.92
C ALA A 171 5.98 -16.85 3.87
N PRO A 172 6.72 -16.02 3.10
CA PRO A 172 6.16 -15.24 1.99
C PRO A 172 5.38 -16.08 0.98
N GLY A 173 5.86 -17.30 0.70
CA GLY A 173 5.22 -18.25 -0.20
C GLY A 173 3.83 -18.68 0.29
N GLU A 174 3.60 -18.73 1.60
CA GLU A 174 2.28 -19.05 2.18
C GLU A 174 1.26 -17.96 1.86
N ILE A 175 1.64 -16.68 2.06
CA ILE A 175 0.80 -15.52 1.73
C ILE A 175 0.43 -15.55 0.25
N ILE A 176 1.43 -15.71 -0.63
CA ILE A 176 1.22 -15.72 -2.08
C ILE A 176 0.32 -16.88 -2.50
N THR A 177 0.57 -18.08 -1.95
CA THR A 177 -0.22 -19.29 -2.27
C THR A 177 -1.67 -19.10 -1.85
N PHE A 178 -1.92 -18.58 -0.65
CA PHE A 178 -3.25 -18.27 -0.17
C PHE A 178 -3.95 -17.24 -1.07
N LEU A 179 -3.28 -16.13 -1.41
CA LEU A 179 -3.88 -15.10 -2.27
C LEU A 179 -4.17 -15.59 -3.68
N LYS A 180 -3.31 -16.43 -4.27
CA LYS A 180 -3.55 -17.08 -5.57
C LYS A 180 -4.73 -18.05 -5.54
N SER A 181 -5.00 -18.69 -4.39
CA SER A 181 -6.15 -19.60 -4.25
C SER A 181 -7.49 -18.86 -4.33
N LEU A 182 -7.50 -17.55 -4.03
CA LEU A 182 -8.70 -16.71 -4.04
C LEU A 182 -8.95 -16.12 -5.43
N LYS A 183 -9.83 -16.76 -6.20
CA LYS A 183 -10.23 -16.27 -7.53
C LYS A 183 -11.08 -15.00 -7.40
N ASN A 184 -10.85 -14.02 -8.29
CA ASN A 184 -11.70 -12.83 -8.50
C ASN A 184 -11.93 -11.91 -7.28
N ARG A 185 -10.98 -11.88 -6.34
CA ARG A 185 -11.01 -11.01 -5.16
C ARG A 185 -11.25 -9.53 -5.52
N LYS A 186 -12.18 -8.89 -4.79
CA LYS A 186 -12.59 -7.49 -5.01
C LYS A 186 -12.10 -6.50 -3.95
N ASN A 187 -11.65 -7.01 -2.80
CA ASN A 187 -11.08 -6.19 -1.75
C ASN A 187 -9.65 -5.74 -2.10
N HIS A 188 -9.12 -4.72 -1.44
CA HIS A 188 -7.71 -4.34 -1.54
C HIS A 188 -6.98 -4.86 -0.32
N ILE A 189 -5.75 -5.33 -0.49
CA ILE A 189 -4.88 -5.77 0.61
C ILE A 189 -3.66 -4.89 0.62
N VAL A 190 -3.28 -4.39 1.79
CA VAL A 190 -2.06 -3.61 2.00
C VAL A 190 -1.16 -4.36 2.97
N LEU A 191 0.07 -4.63 2.55
CA LEU A 191 1.13 -5.15 3.39
C LEU A 191 2.08 -4.00 3.75
N THR A 192 2.35 -3.81 5.03
CA THR A 192 3.33 -2.80 5.47
C THR A 192 4.50 -3.46 6.20
N GLY A 193 5.54 -2.65 6.40
CA GLY A 193 6.71 -2.99 7.19
C GLY A 193 7.98 -3.07 6.36
N ARG A 194 9.11 -3.08 7.06
CA ARG A 194 10.43 -3.07 6.41
C ARG A 194 10.75 -4.45 5.81
N GLY A 195 11.50 -4.44 4.71
CA GLY A 195 12.09 -5.66 4.15
C GLY A 195 11.08 -6.67 3.59
N ALA A 196 10.06 -6.18 2.88
CA ALA A 196 9.25 -7.04 2.01
C ALA A 196 10.15 -7.91 1.12
N SER A 197 9.87 -9.20 1.02
CA SER A 197 10.65 -10.12 0.18
C SER A 197 10.46 -9.84 -1.31
N ASP A 198 11.46 -10.18 -2.12
CA ASP A 198 11.38 -10.05 -3.58
C ASP A 198 10.18 -10.83 -4.16
N SER A 199 9.85 -11.98 -3.57
CA SER A 199 8.68 -12.77 -3.95
C SER A 199 7.36 -12.01 -3.74
N ILE A 200 7.22 -11.26 -2.64
CA ILE A 200 6.06 -10.42 -2.37
C ILE A 200 6.05 -9.21 -3.32
N ILE A 201 7.20 -8.56 -3.50
CA ILE A 201 7.35 -7.39 -4.38
C ILE A 201 6.94 -7.75 -5.81
N ASN A 202 7.46 -8.85 -6.34
CA ASN A 202 7.17 -9.31 -7.71
C ASN A 202 5.71 -9.74 -7.90
N TYR A 203 5.04 -10.18 -6.83
CA TYR A 203 3.63 -10.59 -6.88
C TYR A 203 2.64 -9.43 -6.68
N ALA A 204 3.07 -8.34 -6.05
CA ALA A 204 2.22 -7.19 -5.75
C ALA A 204 1.84 -6.38 -6.99
N ASP A 205 0.65 -5.77 -6.95
CA ASP A 205 0.16 -4.88 -8.00
C ASP A 205 0.73 -3.47 -7.89
N LEU A 206 1.07 -3.04 -6.67
CA LEU A 206 1.68 -1.76 -6.38
C LEU A 206 2.70 -1.94 -5.26
N VAL A 207 3.91 -1.43 -5.47
CA VAL A 207 4.94 -1.37 -4.44
C VAL A 207 5.41 0.08 -4.33
N THR A 208 5.47 0.60 -3.11
CA THR A 208 6.15 1.86 -2.81
C THR A 208 7.21 1.61 -1.76
N GLU A 209 8.45 1.92 -2.12
CA GLU A 209 9.56 1.95 -1.19
C GLU A 209 9.69 3.36 -0.60
N MET A 210 9.46 3.48 0.70
CA MET A 210 9.73 4.70 1.42
C MET A 210 11.21 4.77 1.71
N ARG A 211 11.96 5.47 0.86
CA ARG A 211 13.39 5.69 1.06
C ARG A 211 13.62 6.76 2.10
N LEU A 212 14.50 6.49 3.08
CA LEU A 212 14.88 7.48 4.07
C LEU A 212 15.90 8.46 3.48
N ILE A 213 15.46 9.66 3.14
CA ILE A 213 16.34 10.73 2.64
C ILE A 213 16.99 11.48 3.81
N LYS A 214 16.21 11.78 4.86
CA LYS A 214 16.63 12.47 6.07
C LYS A 214 15.70 12.04 7.22
N HIS A 215 16.19 11.93 8.45
CA HIS A 215 15.42 11.64 9.65
C HIS A 215 15.85 12.51 10.85
N PRO A 216 14.93 13.30 11.47
CA PRO A 216 15.28 14.23 12.55
C PRO A 216 16.06 13.58 13.71
N PHE A 217 15.72 12.35 14.09
CA PHE A 217 16.51 11.58 15.05
C PHE A 217 17.98 11.38 14.67
N LYS A 218 18.28 11.06 13.40
CA LYS A 218 19.63 10.74 12.94
C LYS A 218 20.48 11.98 12.68
N GLU A 219 19.96 12.98 11.96
CA GLU A 219 20.79 14.13 11.58
C GLU A 219 20.63 15.35 12.49
N GLN A 220 19.64 15.36 13.39
CA GLN A 220 19.37 16.51 14.27
C GLN A 220 19.32 16.13 15.76
N GLY A 221 19.36 14.84 16.10
CA GLY A 221 19.26 14.37 17.49
C GLY A 221 17.87 14.58 18.13
N ILE A 222 16.85 14.87 17.32
CA ILE A 222 15.50 15.16 17.82
C ILE A 222 14.78 13.83 18.13
N LYS A 223 14.31 13.69 19.37
CA LYS A 223 13.56 12.53 19.85
C LYS A 223 12.17 12.45 19.19
N ALA A 224 11.57 11.26 19.24
CA ALA A 224 10.20 11.03 18.80
C ALA A 224 9.21 11.98 19.50
N GLN A 225 8.28 12.54 18.74
CA GLN A 225 7.28 13.51 19.16
C GLN A 225 5.87 12.96 18.93
N LYS A 226 4.98 13.26 19.87
CA LYS A 226 3.56 13.01 19.72
C LYS A 226 3.03 13.73 18.47
N CYS A 227 2.10 13.09 17.76
CA CYS A 227 1.51 13.54 16.48
C CYS A 227 2.44 13.41 15.27
N VAL A 228 3.73 13.08 15.45
CA VAL A 228 4.67 12.83 14.36
C VAL A 228 5.03 11.35 14.32
N GLU A 229 5.53 10.78 15.41
CA GLU A 229 5.92 9.36 15.51
C GLU A 229 4.84 8.46 16.12
N PHE A 230 4.03 8.99 17.05
CA PHE A 230 2.98 8.24 17.76
C PHE A 230 1.82 9.11 18.25
#